data_AF-A0A0D6ISA8-F1
#
_entry.id   AF-A0A0D6ISA8-F1
#
_cell.length_a   1.000
_cell.length_b   1.000
_cell.length_c   1.000
_cell.angle_alpha   90.00
_cell.angle_beta   90.00
_cell.angle_gamma   90.00
#
_symmetry.space_group_name_H-M   'P 1'
#
loop_
_entity.id
_entity.type
_entity.pdbx_description
1 polymer ?
#
loop_
_entity_poly.entity_id
_entity_poly.type
_entity_poly.pdbx_seq_one_letter_code
_entity_poly.pdbx_strand_id
1 'polypeptide(L)'
;MAPKKTAVDSSLSAFATADNSPFPDRYDLDGERRILGSLLNDDDPDPAHPLFGRLQLYYEREAEFTRMRQAHEARAGADPLVGSSEARQIKTLPSLVAESQDVMSLHTLEALRLFMGKAVEPGKPGAPIAGGKRVAAALRSLWSLSSNDNPYADWALVETKARIEEVRAYIKSEQGQLLLKLDEMRAKGLAYSVLQSREPAQMQLGFASPYGYMVALLIVEVDYFTRVLKSAQRRDLVSGRQGHALLQAVKHKCRSVFERVLYWQKYLMKDELVTLSRVDFVAGAEASAQQRVSAVKAIFGEVPKPVFMGEEAPRHTKRRLNLSAAELRLLDAVPLADAVATGVDKNLLT
;
A
#
# COMPACT_ATOMS: atom_id res chain seq x y z
N MET A 1 -71.17 42.61 6.72
CA MET A 1 -69.71 42.69 6.93
C MET A 1 -69.14 41.28 6.81
N ALA A 2 -68.45 40.98 5.71
CA ALA A 2 -67.73 39.72 5.54
C ALA A 2 -66.37 39.81 6.28
N PRO A 3 -65.91 38.75 6.95
CA PRO A 3 -64.64 38.79 7.66
C PRO A 3 -63.48 38.88 6.66
N LYS A 4 -62.58 39.85 6.88
CA LYS A 4 -61.30 39.98 6.17
C LYS A 4 -60.51 38.69 6.40
N LYS A 5 -60.20 37.97 5.31
CA LYS A 5 -59.13 36.97 5.30
C LYS A 5 -57.83 37.66 5.68
N THR A 6 -57.30 37.32 6.85
CA THR A 6 -55.95 37.68 7.27
C THR A 6 -54.98 37.10 6.24
N ALA A 7 -54.30 37.96 5.49
CA ALA A 7 -53.24 37.54 4.59
C ALA A 7 -52.08 37.05 5.46
N VAL A 8 -51.86 35.73 5.48
CA VAL A 8 -50.65 35.14 6.06
C VAL A 8 -49.47 35.65 5.23
N ASP A 9 -48.50 36.25 5.91
CA ASP A 9 -47.31 36.84 5.31
C ASP A 9 -46.50 35.75 4.56
N SER A 10 -46.31 35.92 3.25
CA SER A 10 -45.58 34.95 2.40
C SER A 10 -44.11 34.79 2.77
N SER A 11 -43.58 35.65 3.64
CA SER A 11 -42.23 35.53 4.21
C SER A 11 -42.12 34.47 5.32
N LEU A 12 -43.24 34.08 5.94
CA LEU A 12 -43.31 32.99 6.94
C LEU A 12 -43.30 31.59 6.29
N SER A 13 -43.60 31.50 4.99
CA SER A 13 -43.62 30.24 4.23
C SER A 13 -42.46 30.10 3.22
N ALA A 14 -41.49 31.02 3.22
CA ALA A 14 -40.33 30.98 2.33
C ALA A 14 -39.11 30.38 3.05
N PHE A 15 -38.71 29.17 2.68
CA PHE A 15 -37.47 28.51 3.12
C PHE A 15 -36.41 28.56 2.02
N ALA A 16 -35.13 28.43 2.39
CA ALA A 16 -34.01 28.33 1.48
C ALA A 16 -34.13 27.05 0.64
N THR A 17 -33.74 27.15 -0.64
CA THR A 17 -33.77 26.02 -1.56
C THR A 17 -32.43 25.83 -2.25
N ALA A 18 -32.10 24.57 -2.55
CA ALA A 18 -30.86 24.18 -3.20
C ALA A 18 -31.13 23.06 -4.22
N ASP A 19 -30.45 23.11 -5.37
CA ASP A 19 -30.66 22.15 -6.46
C ASP A 19 -30.19 20.72 -6.13
N ASN A 20 -29.26 20.57 -5.18
CA ASN A 20 -28.75 19.29 -4.68
C ASN A 20 -29.48 18.80 -3.42
N SER A 21 -30.61 19.40 -3.08
CA SER A 21 -31.39 19.01 -1.91
C SER A 21 -31.92 17.58 -2.03
N PRO A 22 -31.88 16.78 -0.95
CA PRO A 22 -32.46 15.44 -0.93
C PRO A 22 -33.99 15.46 -0.83
N PHE A 23 -34.61 16.63 -0.65
CA PHE A 23 -36.05 16.78 -0.48
C PHE A 23 -36.75 17.16 -1.80
N PRO A 24 -37.98 16.67 -2.05
CA PRO A 24 -38.71 16.97 -3.30
C PRO A 24 -38.98 18.46 -3.54
N ASP A 25 -39.12 19.24 -2.47
CA ASP A 25 -39.37 20.69 -2.47
C ASP A 25 -38.08 21.53 -2.52
N ARG A 26 -36.93 20.88 -2.68
CA ARG A 26 -35.59 21.47 -2.71
C ARG A 26 -35.15 22.14 -1.41
N TYR A 27 -35.73 21.81 -0.26
CA TYR A 27 -35.37 22.40 1.04
C TYR A 27 -33.85 22.35 1.32
N ASP A 28 -33.24 23.50 1.60
CA ASP A 28 -31.79 23.63 1.86
C ASP A 28 -31.49 23.63 3.36
N LEU A 29 -31.07 22.48 3.90
CA LEU A 29 -30.70 22.34 5.31
C LEU A 29 -29.55 23.27 5.72
N ASP A 30 -28.52 23.41 4.87
CA ASP A 30 -27.35 24.23 5.19
C ASP A 30 -27.67 25.73 5.06
N GLY A 31 -28.55 26.09 4.13
CA GLY A 31 -29.14 27.42 4.00
C GLY A 31 -29.96 27.81 5.22
N GLU A 32 -30.86 26.93 5.65
CA GLU A 32 -31.72 27.18 6.81
C GLU A 32 -30.92 27.21 8.11
N ARG A 33 -29.93 26.31 8.29
CA ARG A 33 -29.04 26.33 9.45
C ARG A 33 -28.29 27.66 9.59
N ARG A 34 -27.88 28.28 8.48
CA ARG A 34 -27.24 29.61 8.49
C ARG A 34 -28.21 30.72 8.89
N ILE A 35 -29.46 30.66 8.42
CA ILE A 35 -30.50 31.67 8.71
C ILE A 35 -30.98 31.56 10.17
N LEU A 36 -31.14 30.33 10.66
CA LEU A 36 -31.68 30.02 11.99
C LEU A 36 -30.62 29.91 13.09
N GLY A 37 -29.34 30.19 12.78
CA GLY A 37 -28.22 29.94 13.68
C GLY A 37 -28.35 30.59 15.06
N SER A 38 -28.99 31.76 15.19
CA SER A 38 -29.22 32.40 16.50
C SER A 38 -30.28 31.69 17.34
N LEU A 39 -31.30 31.10 16.71
CA LEU A 39 -32.39 30.36 17.37
C LEU A 39 -32.01 28.91 17.68
N LEU A 40 -31.16 28.30 16.84
CA LEU A 40 -30.65 26.94 17.05
C LEU A 40 -29.67 26.84 18.22
N ASN A 41 -29.06 27.97 18.62
CA ASN A 41 -28.17 28.07 19.77
C ASN A 41 -28.89 28.51 21.05
N ASP A 42 -30.21 28.74 21.00
CA ASP A 42 -31.04 29.06 22.15
C ASP A 42 -31.72 27.78 22.66
N ASP A 43 -31.61 27.52 23.97
CA ASP A 43 -32.16 26.32 24.60
C ASP A 43 -33.70 26.39 24.74
N ASP A 44 -34.30 27.60 24.74
CA ASP A 44 -35.75 27.81 24.86
C ASP A 44 -36.24 28.97 23.94
N PRO A 45 -36.28 28.75 22.61
CA PRO A 45 -36.65 29.79 21.66
C PRO A 45 -38.11 30.20 21.80
N ASP A 46 -38.36 31.52 21.89
CA ASP A 46 -39.70 32.09 22.08
C ASP A 46 -40.68 31.65 20.95
N PRO A 47 -41.81 30.99 21.29
CA PRO A 47 -42.85 30.62 20.32
C PRO A 47 -43.48 31.80 19.56
N ALA A 48 -43.39 33.02 20.10
CA ALA A 48 -43.84 34.23 19.42
C ALA A 48 -42.82 34.78 18.40
N HIS A 49 -41.61 34.20 18.32
CA HIS A 49 -40.57 34.65 17.42
C HIS A 49 -41.00 34.48 15.95
N PRO A 50 -40.82 35.49 15.07
CA PRO A 50 -41.27 35.42 13.67
C PRO A 50 -40.74 34.23 12.88
N LEU A 51 -39.54 33.73 13.21
CA LEU A 51 -38.92 32.58 12.54
C LEU A 51 -39.20 31.22 13.21
N PHE A 52 -39.99 31.18 14.29
CA PHE A 52 -40.25 29.95 15.04
C PHE A 52 -40.86 28.84 14.17
N GLY A 53 -41.77 29.19 13.25
CA GLY A 53 -42.33 28.22 12.29
C GLY A 53 -41.30 27.60 11.34
N ARG A 54 -40.25 28.36 10.95
CA ARG A 54 -39.14 27.83 10.14
C ARG A 54 -38.21 26.95 10.95
N LEU A 55 -38.00 27.26 12.23
CA LEU A 55 -37.26 26.43 13.16
C LEU A 55 -37.91 25.06 13.35
N GLN A 56 -39.23 25.03 13.53
CA GLN A 56 -39.97 23.77 13.63
C GLN A 56 -39.82 22.93 12.35
N LEU A 57 -39.99 23.55 11.18
CA LEU A 57 -39.79 22.88 9.89
C LEU A 57 -38.34 22.37 9.71
N TYR A 58 -37.34 23.11 10.18
CA TYR A 58 -35.95 22.68 10.17
C TYR A 58 -35.75 21.39 10.97
N TYR A 59 -36.28 21.30 12.19
CA TYR A 59 -36.19 20.07 13.00
C TYR A 59 -36.88 18.87 12.35
N GLU A 60 -38.06 19.09 11.75
CA GLU A 60 -38.77 18.04 11.01
C GLU A 60 -37.94 17.52 9.83
N ARG A 61 -37.30 18.41 9.07
CA ARG A 61 -36.44 18.08 7.93
C ARG A 61 -35.13 17.44 8.35
N GLU A 62 -34.51 17.87 9.44
CA GLU A 62 -33.31 17.25 10.00
C GLU A 62 -33.59 15.81 10.45
N ALA A 63 -34.74 15.56 11.08
CA ALA A 63 -35.19 14.23 11.45
C ALA A 63 -35.51 13.35 10.22
N GLU A 64 -36.09 13.91 9.16
CA GLU A 64 -36.32 13.22 7.89
C GLU A 64 -34.98 12.86 7.19
N PHE A 65 -34.05 13.81 7.07
CA PHE A 65 -32.73 13.58 6.49
C PHE A 65 -31.95 12.51 7.27
N THR A 66 -32.04 12.53 8.60
CA THR A 66 -31.45 11.50 9.45
C THR A 66 -32.05 10.12 9.16
N ARG A 67 -33.38 10.02 9.01
CA ARG A 67 -34.07 8.78 8.60
C ARG A 67 -33.65 8.32 7.20
N MET A 68 -33.52 9.23 6.23
CA MET A 68 -33.03 8.92 4.89
C MET A 68 -31.60 8.36 4.93
N ARG A 69 -30.69 8.98 5.70
CA ARG A 69 -29.32 8.49 5.89
C ARG A 69 -29.29 7.12 6.56
N GLN A 70 -30.08 6.92 7.61
CA GLN A 70 -30.19 5.63 8.29
C GLN A 70 -30.74 4.54 7.35
N ALA A 71 -31.74 4.84 6.54
CA ALA A 71 -32.30 3.91 5.56
C ALA A 71 -31.28 3.56 4.47
N HIS A 72 -30.58 4.57 3.93
CA HIS A 72 -29.49 4.37 2.96
C HIS A 72 -28.37 3.52 3.55
N GLU A 73 -27.94 3.82 4.79
CA GLU A 73 -26.91 3.07 5.49
C GLU A 73 -27.36 1.63 5.79
N ALA A 74 -28.59 1.43 6.24
CA ALA A 74 -29.14 0.09 6.51
C ALA A 74 -29.17 -0.79 5.25
N ARG A 75 -29.30 -0.15 4.08
CA ARG A 75 -29.26 -0.79 2.76
C ARG A 75 -27.87 -0.77 2.11
N ALA A 76 -26.86 -0.25 2.81
CA ALA A 76 -25.50 -0.09 2.30
C ALA A 76 -25.43 0.66 0.94
N GLY A 77 -26.35 1.59 0.70
CA GLY A 77 -26.46 2.32 -0.56
C GLY A 77 -27.02 1.52 -1.73
N ALA A 78 -27.65 0.37 -1.51
CA ALA A 78 -28.34 -0.37 -2.55
C ALA A 78 -29.51 0.43 -3.13
N ASP A 79 -29.70 0.32 -4.44
CA ASP A 79 -30.79 0.94 -5.20
C ASP A 79 -32.15 0.67 -4.53
N PRO A 80 -33.08 1.65 -4.45
CA PRO A 80 -34.40 1.48 -3.85
C PRO A 80 -35.21 0.28 -4.36
N LEU A 81 -35.02 -0.13 -5.62
CA LEU A 81 -35.71 -1.28 -6.23
C LEU A 81 -35.27 -2.63 -5.65
N VAL A 82 -34.10 -2.70 -5.00
CA VAL A 82 -33.58 -3.91 -4.36
C VAL A 82 -34.32 -4.19 -3.05
N GLY A 83 -34.67 -5.44 -2.78
CA GLY A 83 -35.30 -5.80 -1.50
C GLY A 83 -34.38 -5.52 -0.30
N SER A 84 -34.91 -5.07 0.84
CA SER A 84 -34.10 -4.78 2.03
C SER A 84 -33.30 -5.99 2.54
N SER A 85 -33.80 -7.22 2.29
CA SER A 85 -33.09 -8.47 2.62
C SER A 85 -31.86 -8.69 1.72
N GLU A 86 -31.98 -8.42 0.42
CA GLU A 86 -30.89 -8.53 -0.55
C GLU A 86 -29.84 -7.45 -0.32
N ALA A 87 -30.27 -6.21 -0.04
CA ALA A 87 -29.37 -5.11 0.28
C ALA A 87 -28.50 -5.39 1.52
N ARG A 88 -29.03 -6.13 2.52
CA ARG A 88 -28.25 -6.54 3.70
C ARG A 88 -27.10 -7.47 3.35
N GLN A 89 -27.20 -8.24 2.26
CA GLN A 89 -26.12 -9.12 1.82
C GLN A 89 -24.84 -8.34 1.54
N ILE A 90 -24.93 -7.07 1.13
CA ILE A 90 -23.74 -6.21 0.92
C ILE A 90 -22.91 -6.08 2.20
N LYS A 91 -23.55 -6.01 3.38
CA LYS A 91 -22.85 -5.93 4.67
C LYS A 91 -22.44 -7.29 5.23
N THR A 92 -23.19 -8.35 4.89
CA THR A 92 -22.97 -9.69 5.46
C THR A 92 -22.16 -10.61 4.55
N LEU A 93 -21.86 -10.19 3.32
CA LEU A 93 -21.08 -11.00 2.39
C LEU A 93 -19.69 -11.24 2.99
N PRO A 94 -19.28 -12.51 3.18
CA PRO A 94 -17.99 -12.82 3.75
C PRO A 94 -16.87 -12.38 2.81
N SER A 95 -15.71 -12.09 3.38
CA SER A 95 -14.50 -11.81 2.61
C SER A 95 -14.09 -13.01 1.75
N LEU A 96 -13.43 -12.75 0.62
CA LEU A 96 -12.83 -13.81 -0.18
C LEU A 96 -11.80 -14.61 0.63
N VAL A 97 -11.91 -15.93 0.57
CA VAL A 97 -10.97 -16.88 1.18
C VAL A 97 -10.38 -17.79 0.11
N ALA A 98 -9.13 -18.20 0.29
CA ALA A 98 -8.48 -19.14 -0.62
C ALA A 98 -8.95 -20.57 -0.33
N GLU A 99 -9.24 -21.35 -1.38
CA GLU A 99 -9.65 -22.76 -1.27
C GLU A 99 -8.50 -23.66 -0.77
N SER A 100 -7.25 -23.28 -1.03
CA SER A 100 -6.06 -23.99 -0.59
C SER A 100 -4.91 -23.01 -0.33
N GLN A 101 -3.86 -23.47 0.36
CA GLN A 101 -2.67 -22.66 0.59
C GLN A 101 -1.80 -22.56 -0.66
N ASP A 102 -1.28 -21.37 -0.94
CA ASP A 102 -0.32 -21.19 -2.02
C ASP A 102 0.99 -21.93 -1.73
N VAL A 103 1.45 -22.69 -2.72
CA VAL A 103 2.68 -23.48 -2.66
C VAL A 103 3.64 -23.06 -3.76
N MET A 104 4.92 -22.92 -3.40
CA MET A 104 6.04 -22.71 -4.33
C MET A 104 6.90 -23.97 -4.40
N SER A 105 7.15 -24.45 -5.61
CA SER A 105 7.99 -25.62 -5.87
C SER A 105 9.41 -25.21 -6.29
N LEU A 106 10.43 -25.70 -5.61
CA LEU A 106 11.85 -25.39 -5.88
C LEU A 106 12.64 -26.66 -6.23
N HIS A 107 13.34 -26.65 -7.36
CA HIS A 107 14.12 -27.80 -7.82
C HIS A 107 15.61 -27.73 -7.44
N THR A 108 16.09 -26.59 -6.94
CA THR A 108 17.52 -26.36 -6.70
C THR A 108 17.81 -26.05 -5.23
N LEU A 109 18.91 -26.60 -4.73
CA LEU A 109 19.41 -26.28 -3.39
C LEU A 109 19.77 -24.80 -3.26
N GLU A 110 20.20 -24.19 -4.37
CA GLU A 110 20.54 -22.78 -4.43
C GLU A 110 19.36 -21.86 -4.13
N ALA A 111 18.22 -22.07 -4.81
CA ALA A 111 17.01 -21.31 -4.56
C ALA A 111 16.42 -21.62 -3.18
N LEU A 112 16.43 -22.90 -2.78
CA LEU A 112 15.96 -23.31 -1.45
C LEU A 112 16.75 -22.62 -0.34
N ARG A 113 18.09 -22.59 -0.43
CA ARG A 113 18.93 -21.86 0.54
C ARG A 113 18.72 -20.35 0.50
N LEU A 114 18.51 -19.76 -0.68
CA LEU A 114 18.19 -18.34 -0.80
C LEU A 114 16.84 -18.00 -0.15
N PHE A 115 15.87 -18.92 -0.20
CA PHE A 115 14.57 -18.76 0.44
C PHE A 115 14.61 -18.97 1.96
N MET A 116 15.31 -20.01 2.43
CA MET A 116 15.39 -20.36 3.85
C MET A 116 16.37 -19.48 4.63
N GLY A 117 17.43 -19.00 3.98
CA GLY A 117 18.54 -18.33 4.65
C GLY A 117 19.50 -19.33 5.33
N LYS A 118 20.36 -18.81 6.20
CA LYS A 118 21.34 -19.59 6.96
C LYS A 118 21.42 -19.06 8.39
N ALA A 119 21.16 -19.92 9.36
CA ALA A 119 21.46 -19.62 10.76
C ALA A 119 22.96 -19.85 11.05
N VAL A 120 23.47 -19.13 12.05
CA VAL A 120 24.79 -19.41 12.61
C VAL A 120 24.65 -20.61 13.54
N GLU A 121 25.61 -21.52 13.48
CA GLU A 121 25.64 -22.67 14.36
C GLU A 121 25.85 -22.21 15.82
N PRO A 122 25.11 -22.77 16.79
CA PRO A 122 25.29 -22.40 18.19
C PRO A 122 26.75 -22.51 18.63
N GLY A 123 27.28 -21.45 19.24
CA GLY A 123 28.67 -21.40 19.73
C GLY A 123 29.73 -21.10 18.67
N LYS A 124 29.38 -20.90 17.39
CA LYS A 124 30.33 -20.50 16.34
C LYS A 124 30.23 -19.00 16.02
N PRO A 125 31.38 -18.35 15.71
CA PRO A 125 31.36 -16.97 15.22
C PRO A 125 30.74 -16.91 13.82
N GLY A 126 29.96 -15.86 13.54
CA GLY A 126 29.38 -15.58 12.23
C GLY A 126 28.12 -14.73 12.31
N ALA A 127 27.65 -14.24 11.16
CA ALA A 127 26.39 -13.53 11.02
C ALA A 127 25.35 -14.41 10.29
N PRO A 128 24.08 -14.44 10.74
CA PRO A 128 23.03 -15.17 10.04
C PRO A 128 22.75 -14.52 8.68
N ILE A 129 22.52 -15.33 7.66
CA ILE A 129 22.12 -14.86 6.33
C ILE A 129 20.60 -14.92 6.25
N ALA A 130 19.97 -13.77 6.02
CA ALA A 130 18.53 -13.71 5.85
C ALA A 130 18.09 -14.39 4.55
N GLY A 131 17.05 -15.21 4.65
CA GLY A 131 16.38 -15.79 3.49
C GLY A 131 15.15 -14.99 3.06
N GLY A 132 14.61 -15.35 1.91
CA GLY A 132 13.38 -14.76 1.36
C GLY A 132 12.20 -14.73 2.35
N LYS A 133 12.05 -15.73 3.24
CA LYS A 133 11.01 -15.71 4.29
C LYS A 133 11.13 -14.50 5.23
N ARG A 134 12.34 -14.22 5.70
CA ARG A 134 12.61 -13.09 6.61
C ARG A 134 12.41 -11.75 5.90
N VAL A 135 12.80 -11.67 4.63
CA VAL A 135 12.62 -10.48 3.80
C VAL A 135 11.15 -10.21 3.51
N ALA A 136 10.36 -11.24 3.20
CA ALA A 136 8.91 -11.12 3.03
C ALA A 136 8.23 -10.60 4.31
N ALA A 137 8.65 -11.09 5.48
CA ALA A 137 8.16 -10.59 6.77
C ALA A 137 8.56 -9.12 7.00
N ALA A 138 9.80 -8.74 6.68
CA ALA A 138 10.26 -7.36 6.78
C ALA A 138 9.49 -6.41 5.86
N LEU A 139 9.21 -6.82 4.61
CA LEU A 139 8.37 -6.06 3.69
C LEU A 139 6.93 -5.94 4.17
N ARG A 140 6.39 -6.96 4.84
CA ARG A 140 5.08 -6.84 5.50
C ARG A 140 5.09 -5.76 6.56
N SER A 141 6.13 -5.67 7.38
CA SER A 141 6.28 -4.64 8.40
C SER A 141 6.39 -3.24 7.78
N LEU A 142 7.19 -3.08 6.73
CA LEU A 142 7.26 -1.81 5.99
C LEU A 142 5.91 -1.45 5.36
N TRP A 143 5.22 -2.42 4.78
CA TRP A 143 3.88 -2.22 4.24
C TRP A 143 2.86 -1.84 5.31
N SER A 144 2.96 -2.35 6.54
CA SER A 144 2.10 -1.86 7.62
C SER A 144 2.39 -0.40 7.98
N LEU A 145 3.63 0.08 7.92
CA LEU A 145 3.93 1.50 8.19
C LEU A 145 3.30 2.45 7.18
N SER A 146 3.00 1.99 5.95
CA SER A 146 2.26 2.81 4.98
C SER A 146 0.84 3.18 5.43
N SER A 147 0.24 2.47 6.39
CA SER A 147 -1.05 2.88 6.97
C SER A 147 -0.93 4.10 7.89
N ASN A 148 0.26 4.35 8.44
CA ASN A 148 0.57 5.52 9.28
C ASN A 148 0.97 6.73 8.44
N ASP A 149 0.75 6.69 7.12
CA ASP A 149 1.19 7.72 6.19
C ASP A 149 2.70 8.02 6.27
N ASN A 150 3.51 6.97 6.47
CA ASN A 150 4.96 7.08 6.60
C ASN A 150 5.64 7.21 5.22
N PRO A 151 6.28 8.35 4.90
CA PRO A 151 6.83 8.60 3.57
C PRO A 151 8.09 7.76 3.28
N TYR A 152 8.86 7.37 4.29
CA TYR A 152 10.05 6.52 4.12
C TYR A 152 9.67 5.05 3.94
N ALA A 153 8.56 4.61 4.52
CA ALA A 153 8.02 3.29 4.24
C ALA A 153 7.57 3.16 2.79
N ASP A 154 6.89 4.19 2.25
CA ASP A 154 6.54 4.25 0.84
C ASP A 154 7.80 4.23 -0.05
N TRP A 155 8.81 5.03 0.30
CA TRP A 155 10.08 5.05 -0.43
C TRP A 155 10.81 3.71 -0.41
N ALA A 156 10.88 3.05 0.76
CA ALA A 156 11.49 1.73 0.89
C ALA A 156 10.83 0.70 -0.03
N LEU A 157 9.50 0.73 -0.16
CA LEU A 157 8.75 -0.19 -1.02
C LEU A 157 8.94 0.12 -2.51
N VAL A 158 8.97 1.40 -2.90
CA VAL A 158 9.29 1.84 -4.27
C VAL A 158 10.70 1.42 -4.66
N GLU A 159 11.69 1.74 -3.82
CA GLU A 159 13.10 1.39 -4.04
C GLU A 159 13.28 -0.14 -4.14
N THR A 160 12.65 -0.90 -3.24
CA THR A 160 12.75 -2.36 -3.24
C THR A 160 12.18 -2.95 -4.53
N LYS A 161 11.02 -2.46 -5.00
CA LYS A 161 10.42 -2.91 -6.24
C LYS A 161 11.37 -2.69 -7.42
N ALA A 162 11.90 -1.47 -7.55
CA ALA A 162 12.83 -1.11 -8.63
C ALA A 162 14.08 -2.02 -8.62
N ARG A 163 14.71 -2.19 -7.45
CA ARG A 163 15.87 -3.08 -7.30
C ARG A 163 15.55 -4.53 -7.66
N ILE A 164 14.38 -5.05 -7.27
CA ILE A 164 13.98 -6.41 -7.64
C ILE A 164 13.79 -6.50 -9.16
N GLU A 165 13.14 -5.52 -9.79
CA GLU A 165 12.95 -5.47 -11.24
C GLU A 165 14.30 -5.47 -11.98
N GLU A 166 15.29 -4.73 -11.50
CA GLU A 166 16.67 -4.77 -12.03
C GLU A 166 17.32 -6.16 -11.92
N VAL A 167 17.21 -6.81 -10.75
CA VAL A 167 17.78 -8.14 -10.53
C VAL A 167 17.09 -9.18 -11.43
N ARG A 168 15.76 -9.10 -11.57
CA ARG A 168 14.99 -9.98 -12.45
C ARG A 168 15.35 -9.76 -13.92
N ALA A 169 15.53 -8.52 -14.36
CA ALA A 169 15.99 -8.20 -15.71
C ALA A 169 17.38 -8.77 -15.99
N TYR A 170 18.31 -8.65 -15.02
CA TYR A 170 19.63 -9.27 -15.11
C TYR A 170 19.55 -10.80 -15.22
N ILE A 171 18.77 -11.45 -14.36
CA ILE A 171 18.56 -12.92 -14.41
C ILE A 171 18.00 -13.33 -15.77
N LYS A 172 16.98 -12.62 -16.27
CA LYS A 172 16.34 -12.90 -17.56
C LYS A 172 17.32 -12.77 -18.73
N SER A 173 18.18 -11.75 -18.71
CA SER A 173 19.23 -11.56 -19.71
C SER A 173 20.21 -12.74 -19.74
N GLU A 174 20.80 -13.08 -18.59
CA GLU A 174 21.74 -14.21 -18.49
C GLU A 174 21.09 -15.55 -18.84
N GLN A 175 19.85 -15.76 -18.40
CA GLN A 175 19.05 -16.93 -18.76
C GLN A 175 18.82 -17.03 -20.27
N GLY A 176 18.49 -15.91 -20.92
CA GLY A 176 18.27 -15.85 -22.37
C GLY A 176 19.51 -16.28 -23.14
N GLN A 177 20.69 -15.80 -22.75
CA GLN A 177 21.96 -16.19 -23.38
C GLN A 177 22.24 -17.69 -23.26
N LEU A 178 21.91 -18.29 -22.12
CA LEU A 178 22.08 -19.73 -21.90
C LEU A 178 21.06 -20.56 -22.70
N LEU A 179 19.81 -20.10 -22.78
CA LEU A 179 18.76 -20.76 -23.56
C LEU A 179 19.08 -20.74 -25.04
N LEU A 180 19.59 -19.63 -25.58
CA LEU A 180 20.01 -19.53 -26.99
C LEU A 180 21.07 -20.60 -27.33
N LYS A 181 22.12 -20.74 -26.51
CA LYS A 181 23.14 -21.80 -26.70
C LYS A 181 22.54 -23.20 -26.67
N LEU A 182 21.56 -23.42 -25.79
CA LEU A 182 20.85 -24.70 -25.69
C LEU A 182 19.97 -24.94 -26.93
N ASP A 183 19.35 -23.93 -27.51
CA ASP A 183 18.52 -24.05 -28.71
C ASP A 183 19.36 -24.29 -29.97
N GLU A 184 20.54 -23.66 -30.08
CA GLU A 184 21.49 -23.93 -31.18
C GLU A 184 21.91 -25.39 -31.26
N MET A 185 22.11 -26.04 -30.10
CA MET A 185 22.42 -27.47 -30.04
C MET A 185 21.21 -28.34 -30.40
N ARG A 186 20.00 -27.93 -30.04
CA ARG A 186 18.76 -28.62 -30.46
C ARG A 186 18.59 -28.58 -31.97
N ALA A 187 18.86 -27.43 -32.58
CA ALA A 187 18.81 -27.27 -34.03
C ALA A 187 19.81 -28.19 -34.77
N LYS A 188 20.90 -28.59 -34.11
CA LYS A 188 21.88 -29.58 -34.63
C LYS A 188 21.47 -31.05 -34.41
N GLY A 189 20.28 -31.29 -33.85
CA GLY A 189 19.73 -32.64 -33.66
C GLY A 189 19.85 -33.22 -32.25
N LEU A 190 20.34 -32.45 -31.26
CA LEU A 190 20.38 -32.91 -29.87
C LEU A 190 19.03 -32.71 -29.17
N ALA A 191 18.42 -33.79 -28.66
CA ALA A 191 17.17 -33.72 -27.91
C ALA A 191 17.42 -33.75 -26.39
N TYR A 192 17.11 -32.65 -25.70
CA TYR A 192 17.14 -32.60 -24.23
C TYR A 192 16.20 -31.55 -23.63
N SER A 193 15.81 -31.81 -22.39
CA SER A 193 15.04 -30.91 -21.53
C SER A 193 15.94 -30.18 -20.52
N VAL A 194 15.44 -29.05 -20.02
CA VAL A 194 16.03 -28.33 -18.88
C VAL A 194 15.96 -29.23 -17.64
N LEU A 195 17.07 -29.35 -16.91
CA LEU A 195 17.16 -30.18 -15.71
C LEU A 195 16.06 -29.85 -14.70
N GLN A 196 15.53 -30.87 -14.02
CA GLN A 196 14.57 -30.76 -12.93
C GLN A 196 14.98 -31.71 -11.80
N SER A 197 14.67 -31.33 -10.56
CA SER A 197 14.70 -32.28 -9.45
C SER A 197 13.63 -33.35 -9.66
N ARG A 198 13.97 -34.60 -9.33
CA ARG A 198 13.00 -35.70 -9.26
C ARG A 198 11.97 -35.46 -8.16
N GLU A 199 12.39 -34.83 -7.08
CA GLU A 199 11.58 -34.49 -5.91
C GLU A 199 11.80 -33.00 -5.61
N PRO A 200 10.99 -32.10 -6.20
CA PRO A 200 11.07 -30.68 -5.91
C PRO A 200 10.59 -30.39 -4.47
N ALA A 201 11.28 -29.48 -3.78
CA ALA A 201 10.87 -29.05 -2.45
C ALA A 201 9.59 -28.19 -2.55
N GLN A 202 8.58 -28.51 -1.76
CA GLN A 202 7.31 -27.78 -1.72
C GLN A 202 7.29 -26.83 -0.52
N MET A 203 7.15 -25.54 -0.78
CA MET A 203 7.17 -24.49 0.23
C MET A 203 5.81 -23.80 0.30
N GLN A 204 5.10 -23.96 1.42
CA GLN A 204 3.92 -23.15 1.70
C GLN A 204 4.32 -21.67 1.86
N LEU A 205 3.66 -20.78 1.13
CA LEU A 205 3.98 -19.36 1.09
C LEU A 205 3.34 -18.61 2.27
N GLY A 206 2.02 -18.74 2.44
CA GLY A 206 1.27 -18.16 3.56
C GLY A 206 1.53 -16.67 3.80
N PHE A 207 1.83 -15.89 2.75
CA PHE A 207 2.23 -14.50 2.92
C PHE A 207 1.04 -13.60 3.21
N ALA A 208 1.08 -12.90 4.34
CA ALA A 208 0.11 -11.88 4.70
C ALA A 208 0.38 -10.50 4.04
N SER A 209 1.14 -10.45 2.94
CA SER A 209 1.38 -9.23 2.15
C SER A 209 1.68 -9.55 0.69
N PRO A 210 1.29 -8.68 -0.26
CA PRO A 210 1.59 -8.88 -1.69
C PRO A 210 3.10 -8.86 -1.97
N TYR A 211 3.88 -8.15 -1.16
CA TYR A 211 5.34 -8.10 -1.26
C TYR A 211 6.01 -9.45 -0.97
N GLY A 212 5.37 -10.35 -0.21
CA GLY A 212 5.86 -11.71 -0.03
C GLY A 212 5.87 -12.51 -1.35
N TYR A 213 4.83 -12.35 -2.18
CA TYR A 213 4.76 -12.98 -3.49
C TYR A 213 5.79 -12.42 -4.47
N MET A 214 6.13 -11.13 -4.38
CA MET A 214 7.22 -10.53 -5.16
C MET A 214 8.56 -11.20 -4.84
N VAL A 215 8.84 -11.47 -3.56
CA VAL A 215 10.05 -12.21 -3.15
C VAL A 215 10.01 -13.66 -3.65
N ALA A 216 8.87 -14.35 -3.51
CA ALA A 216 8.74 -15.73 -4.02
C ALA A 216 8.95 -15.82 -5.54
N LEU A 217 8.44 -14.86 -6.31
CA LEU A 217 8.65 -14.82 -7.75
C LEU A 217 10.14 -14.69 -8.10
N LEU A 218 10.87 -13.80 -7.41
CA LEU A 218 12.33 -13.70 -7.58
C LEU A 218 13.04 -15.02 -7.26
N ILE A 219 12.63 -15.74 -6.21
CA ILE A 219 13.19 -17.06 -5.87
C ILE A 219 12.93 -18.09 -6.97
N VAL A 220 11.71 -18.14 -7.53
CA VAL A 220 11.37 -19.06 -8.63
C VAL A 220 12.20 -18.76 -9.88
N GLU A 221 12.46 -17.49 -10.17
CA GLU A 221 13.33 -17.10 -11.29
C GLU A 221 14.78 -17.53 -11.06
N VAL A 222 15.30 -17.41 -9.84
CA VAL A 222 16.63 -17.92 -9.49
C VAL A 222 16.69 -19.46 -9.60
N ASP A 223 15.62 -20.17 -9.21
CA ASP A 223 15.52 -21.62 -9.35
C ASP A 223 15.60 -22.03 -10.82
N TYR A 224 14.77 -21.43 -11.66
CA TYR A 224 14.74 -21.72 -13.09
C TYR A 224 16.06 -21.35 -13.78
N PHE A 225 16.62 -20.18 -13.50
CA PHE A 225 17.95 -19.79 -13.99
C PHE A 225 19.02 -20.83 -13.61
N THR A 226 19.03 -21.28 -12.35
CA THR A 226 20.01 -22.27 -11.88
C THR A 226 19.86 -23.59 -12.64
N ARG A 227 18.63 -24.02 -12.94
CA ARG A 227 18.36 -25.22 -13.75
C ARG A 227 18.86 -25.06 -15.19
N VAL A 228 18.60 -23.91 -15.82
CA VAL A 228 19.08 -23.60 -17.18
C VAL A 228 20.60 -23.59 -17.21
N LEU A 229 21.25 -22.93 -16.25
CA LEU A 229 22.70 -22.88 -16.14
C LEU A 229 23.32 -24.26 -15.95
N LYS A 230 22.83 -25.06 -15.00
CA LYS A 230 23.30 -26.43 -14.79
C LYS A 230 23.03 -27.31 -16.02
N SER A 231 21.96 -27.01 -16.77
CA SER A 231 21.67 -27.70 -18.02
C SER A 231 22.76 -27.44 -19.06
N ALA A 232 23.12 -26.17 -19.26
CA ALA A 232 24.18 -25.76 -20.17
C ALA A 232 25.55 -26.32 -19.76
N GLN A 233 25.89 -26.32 -18.47
CA GLN A 233 27.13 -26.91 -17.95
C GLN A 233 27.23 -28.41 -18.25
N ARG A 234 26.14 -29.16 -18.07
CA ARG A 234 26.13 -30.61 -18.32
C ARG A 234 26.30 -30.98 -19.79
N ARG A 235 26.10 -30.03 -20.70
CA ARG A 235 26.27 -30.20 -22.16
C ARG A 235 27.50 -29.46 -22.70
N ASP A 236 28.45 -29.15 -21.81
CA ASP A 236 29.72 -28.52 -22.16
C ASP A 236 29.58 -27.14 -22.86
N LEU A 237 28.45 -26.44 -22.66
CA LEU A 237 28.22 -25.11 -23.23
C LEU A 237 28.73 -23.98 -22.32
N VAL A 238 28.99 -24.30 -21.06
CA VAL A 238 29.44 -23.39 -20.01
C VAL A 238 30.40 -24.14 -19.09
N SER A 239 31.58 -23.58 -18.86
CA SER A 239 32.55 -24.18 -17.94
C SER A 239 32.06 -24.15 -16.48
N GLY A 240 32.61 -25.02 -15.64
CA GLY A 240 32.35 -25.01 -14.19
C GLY A 240 32.64 -23.65 -13.54
N ARG A 241 33.78 -23.04 -13.89
CA ARG A 241 34.19 -21.72 -13.39
C ARG A 241 33.23 -20.61 -13.82
N GLN A 242 32.87 -20.57 -15.11
CA GLN A 242 31.93 -19.58 -15.64
C GLN A 242 30.55 -19.71 -14.98
N GLY A 243 30.02 -20.93 -14.86
CA GLY A 243 28.72 -21.11 -14.22
C GLY A 243 28.75 -20.79 -12.73
N HIS A 244 29.85 -21.08 -12.01
CA HIS A 244 29.99 -20.63 -10.63
C HIS A 244 29.94 -19.10 -10.53
N ALA A 245 30.69 -18.39 -11.38
CA ALA A 245 30.72 -16.93 -11.39
C ALA A 245 29.34 -16.32 -11.67
N LEU A 246 28.61 -16.82 -12.67
CA LEU A 246 27.25 -16.38 -13.01
C LEU A 246 26.27 -16.57 -11.85
N LEU A 247 26.29 -17.76 -11.25
CA LEU A 247 25.42 -18.07 -10.11
C LEU A 247 25.75 -17.22 -8.88
N GLN A 248 27.03 -16.93 -8.63
CA GLN A 248 27.42 -16.05 -7.52
C GLN A 248 26.99 -14.60 -7.77
N ALA A 249 27.10 -14.10 -9.00
CA ALA A 249 26.64 -12.77 -9.36
C ALA A 249 25.13 -12.60 -9.13
N VAL A 250 24.32 -13.58 -9.55
CA VAL A 250 22.87 -13.60 -9.28
C VAL A 250 22.59 -13.60 -7.77
N LYS A 251 23.24 -14.49 -7.01
CA LYS A 251 23.05 -14.57 -5.56
C LYS A 251 23.46 -13.29 -4.83
N HIS A 252 24.57 -12.66 -5.23
CA HIS A 252 25.02 -11.40 -4.65
C HIS A 252 24.00 -10.29 -4.89
N LYS A 253 23.48 -10.17 -6.12
CA LYS A 253 22.43 -9.20 -6.44
C LYS A 253 21.18 -9.40 -5.60
N CYS A 254 20.68 -10.64 -5.47
CA CYS A 254 19.54 -10.94 -4.60
C CYS A 254 19.82 -10.58 -3.13
N ARG A 255 21.01 -10.93 -2.61
CA ARG A 255 21.39 -10.64 -1.22
C ARG A 255 21.48 -9.15 -0.94
N SER A 256 22.06 -8.38 -1.85
CA SER A 256 22.14 -6.93 -1.73
C SER A 256 20.75 -6.29 -1.58
N VAL A 257 19.75 -6.77 -2.34
CA VAL A 257 18.35 -6.33 -2.17
C VAL A 257 17.82 -6.73 -0.80
N PHE A 258 18.05 -7.97 -0.36
CA PHE A 258 17.57 -8.47 0.93
C PHE A 258 18.15 -7.68 2.10
N GLU A 259 19.45 -7.38 2.06
CA GLU A 259 20.15 -6.56 3.05
C GLU A 259 19.58 -5.14 3.09
N ARG A 260 19.31 -4.54 1.92
CA ARG A 260 18.69 -3.21 1.84
C ARG A 260 17.29 -3.16 2.48
N VAL A 261 16.47 -4.17 2.23
CA VAL A 261 15.13 -4.29 2.87
C VAL A 261 15.25 -4.41 4.39
N LEU A 262 16.19 -5.22 4.87
CA LEU A 262 16.40 -5.40 6.31
C LEU A 262 16.98 -4.14 6.97
N TYR A 263 17.80 -3.39 6.24
CA TYR A 263 18.28 -2.08 6.68
C TYR A 263 17.11 -1.11 6.87
N TRP A 264 16.21 -0.99 5.89
CA TRP A 264 14.97 -0.20 6.01
C TRP A 264 14.15 -0.61 7.23
N GLN A 265 13.84 -1.92 7.34
CA GLN A 265 13.02 -2.44 8.42
C GLN A 265 13.67 -2.24 9.80
N LYS A 266 14.99 -2.44 9.92
CA LYS A 266 15.73 -2.29 11.18
C LYS A 266 15.56 -0.90 11.79
N TYR A 267 15.60 0.15 10.97
CA TYR A 267 15.54 1.52 11.47
C TYR A 267 14.12 2.08 11.53
N LEU A 268 13.27 1.83 10.53
CA LEU A 268 11.89 2.33 10.54
C LEU A 268 11.00 1.66 11.59
N MET A 269 11.37 0.46 12.06
CA MET A 269 10.65 -0.23 13.13
C MET A 269 11.17 0.11 14.54
N LYS A 270 12.08 1.07 14.68
CA LYS A 270 12.47 1.55 16.01
C LYS A 270 11.31 2.33 16.65
N ASP A 271 11.21 2.27 17.97
CA ASP A 271 10.11 2.89 18.73
C ASP A 271 9.96 4.39 18.43
N GLU A 272 11.06 5.10 18.17
CA GLU A 272 11.02 6.52 17.85
C GLU A 272 10.48 6.80 16.43
N LEU A 273 10.64 5.88 15.48
CA LEU A 273 10.31 6.10 14.06
C LEU A 273 9.05 5.36 13.59
N VAL A 274 8.51 4.44 14.38
CA VAL A 274 7.30 3.67 14.02
C VAL A 274 6.07 4.56 13.85
N THR A 275 6.05 5.71 14.53
CA THR A 275 4.98 6.73 14.46
C THR A 275 5.25 7.85 13.45
N LEU A 276 6.40 7.81 12.74
CA LEU A 276 6.74 8.81 11.73
C LEU A 276 5.66 8.86 10.65
N SER A 277 5.20 10.08 10.34
CA SER A 277 4.18 10.34 9.34
C SER A 277 4.48 11.63 8.55
N ARG A 278 3.82 11.85 7.41
CA ARG A 278 4.01 13.06 6.60
C ARG A 278 3.69 14.37 7.33
N VAL A 279 2.78 14.35 8.31
CA VAL A 279 2.46 15.54 9.10
C VAL A 279 3.63 16.00 9.97
N ASP A 280 4.57 15.10 10.29
CA ASP A 280 5.77 15.45 11.06
C ASP A 280 6.69 16.43 10.31
N PHE A 281 6.53 16.55 8.98
CA PHE A 281 7.36 17.39 8.11
C PHE A 281 6.81 18.81 7.94
N VAL A 282 5.56 19.07 8.36
CA VAL A 282 4.90 20.37 8.18
C VAL A 282 5.49 21.40 9.14
N ALA A 283 5.57 22.65 8.69
CA ALA A 283 6.00 23.77 9.54
C ALA A 283 5.05 23.93 10.75
N GLY A 284 5.63 24.00 11.95
CA GLY A 284 4.86 24.08 13.20
C GLY A 284 4.56 22.73 13.86
N ALA A 285 5.06 21.61 13.32
CA ALA A 285 5.01 20.31 13.99
C ALA A 285 5.75 20.34 15.34
N GLU A 286 5.31 19.51 16.28
CA GLU A 286 5.87 19.42 17.63
C GLU A 286 7.37 19.08 17.63
N ALA A 287 8.08 19.42 18.71
CA ALA A 287 9.51 19.14 18.85
C ALA A 287 9.84 17.64 18.68
N SER A 288 8.95 16.75 19.13
CA SER A 288 9.11 15.30 18.95
C SER A 288 9.07 14.88 17.48
N ALA A 289 8.19 15.50 16.67
CA ALA A 289 8.08 15.27 15.24
C ALA A 289 9.35 15.71 14.51
N GLN A 290 9.87 16.89 14.85
CA GLN A 290 11.11 17.42 14.28
C GLN A 290 12.32 16.52 14.57
N GLN A 291 12.37 15.93 15.78
CA GLN A 291 13.39 14.94 16.13
C GLN A 291 13.27 13.66 15.30
N ARG A 292 12.06 13.13 15.10
CA ARG A 292 11.83 11.97 14.21
C ARG A 292 12.29 12.24 12.78
N VAL A 293 11.93 13.41 12.23
CA VAL A 293 12.33 13.83 10.87
C VAL A 293 13.84 13.96 10.76
N SER A 294 14.49 14.58 11.75
CA SER A 294 15.95 14.73 11.78
C SER A 294 16.66 13.38 11.86
N ALA A 295 16.16 12.47 12.71
CA ALA A 295 16.72 11.13 12.86
C ALA A 295 16.57 10.29 11.58
N VAL A 296 15.40 10.29 10.95
CA VAL A 296 15.19 9.52 9.72
C VAL A 296 16.00 10.08 8.55
N LYS A 297 16.11 11.41 8.43
CA LYS A 297 16.97 12.07 7.42
C LYS A 297 18.45 11.73 7.62
N ALA A 298 18.92 11.67 8.86
CA ALA A 298 20.30 11.28 9.16
C ALA A 298 20.63 9.83 8.76
N ILE A 299 19.63 8.93 8.78
CA ILE A 299 19.80 7.51 8.44
C ILE A 299 19.69 7.28 6.93
N PHE A 300 18.68 7.87 6.29
CA PHE A 300 18.29 7.52 4.92
C PHE A 300 18.51 8.63 3.88
N GLY A 301 18.90 9.83 4.32
CA GLY A 301 18.85 11.03 3.48
C GLY A 301 17.44 11.60 3.36
N GLU A 302 17.27 12.61 2.52
CA GLU A 302 15.96 13.20 2.29
C GLU A 302 15.08 12.32 1.41
N VAL A 303 13.82 12.15 1.81
CA VAL A 303 12.81 11.47 1.00
C VAL A 303 12.54 12.27 -0.29
N PRO A 304 12.51 11.63 -1.46
CA PRO A 304 12.22 12.31 -2.72
C PRO A 304 10.83 12.94 -2.73
N LYS A 305 10.71 14.17 -3.24
CA LYS A 305 9.43 14.91 -3.28
C LYS A 305 8.31 14.13 -3.99
N PRO A 306 8.53 13.44 -5.14
CA PRO A 306 7.47 12.65 -5.78
C PRO A 306 6.92 11.52 -4.90
N VAL A 307 7.79 10.86 -4.11
CA VAL A 307 7.37 9.82 -3.16
C VAL A 307 6.66 10.44 -1.95
N PHE A 308 7.17 11.58 -1.46
CA PHE A 308 6.54 12.31 -0.37
C PHE A 308 5.13 12.80 -0.74
N MET A 309 4.92 13.32 -1.94
CA MET A 309 3.59 13.74 -2.40
C MET A 309 2.69 12.54 -2.73
N GLY A 310 3.29 11.40 -3.08
CA GLY A 310 2.57 10.18 -3.47
C GLY A 310 2.31 10.09 -4.97
N GLU A 311 3.01 10.91 -5.77
CA GLU A 311 3.06 10.80 -7.23
C GLU A 311 3.79 9.50 -7.63
N GLU A 312 4.90 9.20 -6.96
CA GLU A 312 5.57 7.90 -6.99
C GLU A 312 5.14 7.04 -5.81
N ALA A 313 3.98 6.39 -5.95
CA ALA A 313 3.45 5.51 -4.93
C ALA A 313 3.96 4.06 -5.07
N PRO A 314 4.15 3.34 -3.94
CA PRO A 314 4.43 1.92 -4.01
C PRO A 314 3.21 1.18 -4.59
N ARG A 315 3.47 0.09 -5.33
CA ARG A 315 2.44 -0.69 -6.03
C ARG A 315 1.27 -1.10 -5.11
N HIS A 316 1.57 -1.38 -3.85
CA HIS A 316 0.58 -1.65 -2.82
C HIS A 316 0.84 -0.76 -1.60
N THR A 317 -0.12 0.08 -1.26
CA THR A 317 -0.09 0.93 -0.06
C THR A 317 -1.34 0.70 0.79
N LYS A 318 -1.23 0.90 2.10
CA LYS A 318 -2.37 0.99 3.02
C LYS A 318 -2.77 2.43 3.34
N ARG A 319 -2.07 3.41 2.75
CA ARG A 319 -2.38 4.84 2.87
C ARG A 319 -3.81 5.09 2.39
N ARG A 320 -4.60 5.79 3.20
CA ARG A 320 -5.94 6.28 2.83
C ARG A 320 -5.86 7.78 2.66
N LEU A 321 -6.06 8.27 1.43
CA LEU A 321 -5.95 9.69 1.10
C LEU A 321 -7.33 10.34 1.08
N ASN A 322 -7.61 11.16 2.09
CA ASN A 322 -8.72 12.11 2.11
C ASN A 322 -8.15 13.46 2.57
N LEU A 323 -7.32 14.11 1.74
CA LEU A 323 -6.70 15.40 2.06
C LEU A 323 -7.49 16.55 1.43
N SER A 324 -7.72 17.60 2.21
CA SER A 324 -8.24 18.87 1.74
C SER A 324 -7.19 19.63 0.91
N ALA A 325 -7.65 20.60 0.11
CA ALA A 325 -6.75 21.46 -0.66
C ALA A 325 -5.79 22.27 0.22
N ALA A 326 -6.18 22.60 1.46
CA ALA A 326 -5.32 23.30 2.41
C ALA A 326 -4.19 22.41 2.93
N GLU A 327 -4.51 21.16 3.28
CA GLU A 327 -3.51 20.18 3.75
C GLU A 327 -2.50 19.83 2.65
N LEU A 328 -2.96 19.68 1.41
CA LEU A 328 -2.08 19.46 0.27
C LEU A 328 -1.07 20.61 0.08
N ARG A 329 -1.51 21.87 0.23
CA ARG A 329 -0.60 23.03 0.15
C ARG A 329 0.45 23.03 1.26
N LEU A 330 0.07 22.61 2.47
CA LEU A 330 1.02 22.51 3.59
C LEU A 330 2.08 21.44 3.34
N LEU A 331 1.69 20.30 2.75
CA LEU A 331 2.64 19.24 2.38
C LEU A 331 3.55 19.65 1.22
N ASP A 332 3.01 20.34 0.20
CA ASP A 332 3.80 20.80 -0.95
C ASP A 332 4.85 21.88 -0.58
N ALA A 333 4.57 22.66 0.46
CA ALA A 333 5.49 23.67 1.00
C ALA A 333 6.70 23.08 1.75
N VAL A 334 6.74 21.78 2.01
CA VAL A 334 7.89 21.12 2.67
C VAL A 334 9.10 21.15 1.72
N PRO A 335 10.25 21.71 2.12
CA PRO A 335 11.43 21.76 1.27
C PRO A 335 12.08 20.37 1.20
N LEU A 336 11.90 19.71 0.05
CA LEU A 336 12.46 18.38 -0.27
C LEU A 336 13.13 18.41 -1.64
N ALA A 337 14.09 17.51 -1.87
CA ALA A 337 14.72 17.34 -3.16
C ALA A 337 13.79 16.68 -4.19
N ASP A 338 13.83 17.14 -5.44
CA ASP A 338 12.98 16.64 -6.53
C ASP A 338 13.42 15.27 -7.08
N ALA A 339 14.65 14.82 -6.78
CA ALA A 339 15.24 13.61 -7.34
C ALA A 339 15.30 12.45 -6.35
N VAL A 340 14.98 11.23 -6.83
CA VAL A 340 15.39 9.98 -6.19
C VAL A 340 16.91 9.86 -6.35
N ALA A 341 17.67 10.43 -5.42
CA ALA A 341 19.10 10.14 -5.35
C ALA A 341 19.23 8.62 -5.19
N THR A 342 19.74 7.95 -6.22
CA THR A 342 20.08 6.52 -6.18
C THR A 342 21.20 6.35 -5.17
N GLY A 343 20.83 6.26 -3.89
CA GLY A 343 21.70 5.96 -2.77
C GLY A 343 22.15 4.51 -2.88
N VAL A 344 23.06 4.26 -3.81
CA VAL A 344 23.95 3.12 -3.72
C VAL A 344 24.92 3.45 -2.60
N ASP A 345 24.51 3.15 -1.38
CA ASP A 345 25.37 3.19 -0.23
C ASP A 345 26.47 2.13 -0.47
N LYS A 346 27.63 2.57 -0.95
CA LYS A 346 28.78 1.70 -1.29
C LYS A 346 29.40 1.05 -0.04
N ASN A 347 28.88 1.34 1.16
CA ASN A 347 29.43 0.90 2.43
C ASN A 347 28.63 -0.22 3.14
N LEU A 348 27.67 -0.88 2.48
CA LEU A 348 26.98 -2.04 3.06
C LEU A 348 27.64 -3.41 2.72
N LEU A 349 28.87 -3.43 2.19
CA LEU A 349 29.56 -4.67 1.79
C LEU A 349 31.03 -4.78 2.26
N THR A 350 31.37 -4.23 3.42
CA THR A 350 32.57 -4.69 4.17
C THR A 350 32.20 -5.73 5.20
#